data_AF-F7DZA2-F1
#
_entry.id   AF-F7DZA2-F1
#
_cell.length_a   1.000
_cell.length_b   1.000
_cell.length_c   1.000
_cell.angle_alpha   90.00
_cell.angle_beta   90.00
_cell.angle_gamma   90.00
#
_symmetry.space_group_name_H-M   'P 1'
#
loop_
_entity.id
_entity.type
_entity.pdbx_description
1 polymer ?
#
loop_
_entity_poly.entity_id
_entity_poly.type
_entity_poly.pdbx_seq_one_letter_code
_entity_poly.pdbx_strand_id
1 'polypeptide(L)'
;MSVHFSSQVFSSRSAAFPGRGAQMRPSSVRPGAFGSSSLYGLGTSRPRVAVRSAYPGPAGAGIREVTINQNLLAPLHVDIDPSIQQVRQEEREQIKTLNDKFASFIDKVRFLEQQNKLLETKWALLQEQKSAKSSCVPGIFEAQIAGLRKQLEGLQMDGGRLEVELRGVQDLVEDFKNKYEDEINRRTAAENEFVVLKKDVDAAYMNKVELEAKVDALNDEINFFKTLSEMELTELQSQISDTSVVLSMDNNRSLDLDGIIAEVRAQYEDIANRSRAEAEAWYQTKFETLQAQAGKHGDDLRNTRNEIAEMSRAVQRLQAEIDNTKNQRAKLEAAIAEAEERGELALKDAHAKQEELEAALQRAKQDMAGQLRKYQELLNVKLALDVEIATYRKLLEGEESRLAGDGVGAVNISAALELPSSQAQWPRKAVQEGRLW
;
A
#
# COMPACT_ATOMS: atom_id res chain seq x y z
N MET A 1 -22.42 -39.65 -41.10
CA MET A 1 -22.22 -39.38 -39.66
C MET A 1 -22.08 -37.87 -39.52
N SER A 2 -23.11 -37.22 -38.97
CA SER A 2 -23.25 -35.77 -38.94
C SER A 2 -22.29 -35.15 -37.93
N VAL A 3 -21.40 -34.29 -38.40
CA VAL A 3 -20.47 -33.50 -37.57
C VAL A 3 -21.18 -32.22 -37.14
N HIS A 4 -21.54 -32.13 -35.87
CA HIS A 4 -22.09 -30.91 -35.27
C HIS A 4 -20.96 -29.93 -34.99
N PHE A 5 -20.94 -28.83 -35.74
CA PHE A 5 -20.11 -27.66 -35.49
C PHE A 5 -20.68 -26.90 -34.28
N SER A 6 -19.96 -26.85 -33.16
CA SER A 6 -20.28 -25.93 -32.06
C SER A 6 -19.56 -24.61 -32.29
N SER A 7 -20.34 -23.58 -32.62
CA SER A 7 -19.91 -22.19 -32.65
C SER A 7 -19.86 -21.63 -31.22
N GLN A 8 -18.67 -21.36 -30.69
CA GLN A 8 -18.52 -20.50 -29.51
C GLN A 8 -18.19 -19.09 -29.95
N VAL A 9 -19.10 -18.18 -29.59
CA VAL A 9 -19.06 -16.74 -29.86
C VAL A 9 -18.20 -16.08 -28.77
N PHE A 10 -17.11 -15.43 -29.16
CA PHE A 10 -16.32 -14.58 -28.27
C PHE A 10 -17.09 -13.27 -28.05
N SER A 11 -17.57 -13.04 -26.84
CA SER A 11 -18.24 -11.80 -26.44
C SER A 11 -17.27 -10.90 -25.69
N SER A 12 -16.86 -9.81 -26.34
CA SER A 12 -16.13 -8.71 -25.73
C SER A 12 -17.09 -7.89 -24.86
N ARG A 13 -16.98 -8.01 -23.53
CA ARG A 13 -17.61 -7.04 -22.61
C ARG A 13 -16.56 -6.40 -21.71
N SER A 14 -16.36 -5.13 -22.03
CA SER A 14 -15.57 -4.10 -21.40
C SER A 14 -15.67 -4.06 -19.87
N ALA A 15 -14.53 -4.10 -19.20
CA ALA A 15 -14.38 -3.69 -17.81
C ALA A 15 -14.30 -2.16 -17.76
N ALA A 16 -15.33 -1.52 -17.20
CA ALA A 16 -15.31 -0.11 -16.87
C ALA A 16 -14.71 0.06 -15.47
N PHE A 17 -13.50 0.64 -15.40
CA PHE A 17 -12.96 1.18 -14.15
C PHE A 17 -13.56 2.57 -13.88
N PRO A 18 -13.91 2.91 -12.63
CA PRO A 18 -14.41 4.24 -12.31
C PRO A 18 -13.25 5.25 -12.31
N GLY A 19 -13.43 6.32 -13.08
CA GLY A 19 -12.51 7.45 -13.18
C GLY A 19 -12.36 8.19 -11.85
N ARG A 20 -11.10 8.38 -11.46
CA ARG A 20 -10.65 9.18 -10.33
C ARG A 20 -10.50 10.62 -10.80
N GLY A 21 -11.49 11.46 -10.52
CA GLY A 21 -11.42 12.91 -10.74
C GLY A 21 -10.74 13.60 -9.56
N ALA A 22 -9.56 14.15 -9.80
CA ALA A 22 -8.85 15.02 -8.86
C ALA A 22 -9.37 16.45 -8.98
N GLN A 23 -9.56 17.14 -7.85
CA GLN A 23 -9.34 18.58 -7.75
C GLN A 23 -9.19 19.00 -6.28
N MET A 24 -7.95 19.29 -5.91
CA MET A 24 -7.57 20.14 -4.78
C MET A 24 -7.29 21.53 -5.34
N ARG A 25 -7.81 22.60 -4.72
CA ARG A 25 -7.08 23.82 -4.26
C ARG A 25 -8.03 24.99 -3.91
N PRO A 26 -7.56 26.02 -3.18
CA PRO A 26 -8.13 26.37 -1.88
C PRO A 26 -8.52 27.86 -1.78
N SER A 27 -8.57 28.39 -0.55
CA SER A 27 -8.74 29.81 -0.12
C SER A 27 -10.20 30.22 0.14
N SER A 28 -10.56 31.10 1.09
CA SER A 28 -9.82 32.18 1.75
C SER A 28 -10.60 32.61 3.04
N VAL A 29 -9.95 32.91 4.20
CA VAL A 29 -9.55 34.25 4.73
C VAL A 29 -10.74 35.03 5.38
N ARG A 30 -10.87 35.07 6.72
CA ARG A 30 -10.43 36.13 7.73
C ARG A 30 -11.66 36.82 8.38
N PRO A 31 -11.54 37.75 9.37
CA PRO A 31 -10.50 38.01 10.40
C PRO A 31 -11.10 38.29 11.82
N GLY A 32 -10.24 38.53 12.82
CA GLY A 32 -10.60 39.28 14.05
C GLY A 32 -9.89 38.73 15.30
N ALA A 33 -8.67 39.14 15.67
CA ALA A 33 -8.20 40.44 16.17
C ALA A 33 -8.22 40.55 17.71
N PHE A 34 -7.01 40.78 18.24
CA PHE A 34 -6.62 41.65 19.35
C PHE A 34 -7.57 41.90 20.52
N GLY A 35 -7.04 41.66 21.73
CA GLY A 35 -7.54 42.22 22.98
C GLY A 35 -6.48 42.15 24.07
N SER A 36 -5.58 43.13 24.07
CA SER A 36 -4.69 43.45 25.18
C SER A 36 -5.44 44.31 26.21
N SER A 37 -4.84 44.43 27.39
CA SER A 37 -5.09 45.43 28.44
C SER A 37 -6.27 45.13 29.38
N SER A 38 -6.29 45.50 30.67
CA SER A 38 -5.32 46.06 31.62
C SER A 38 -6.17 46.60 32.77
N LEU A 39 -5.75 46.39 34.03
CA LEU A 39 -6.10 47.17 35.25
C LEU A 39 -7.61 47.16 35.60
N TYR A 40 -8.08 47.06 36.84
CA TYR A 40 -7.74 47.63 38.14
C TYR A 40 -8.15 46.56 39.18
N GLY A 41 -7.64 46.46 40.39
CA GLY A 41 -6.97 47.42 41.25
C GLY A 41 -7.43 47.11 42.68
N LEU A 42 -6.49 47.17 43.62
CA LEU A 42 -6.65 47.20 45.08
C LEU A 42 -7.27 45.95 45.73
N GLY A 43 -6.71 45.40 46.80
CA GLY A 43 -5.62 45.83 47.64
C GLY A 43 -5.55 44.92 48.87
N THR A 44 -4.36 44.92 49.48
CA THR A 44 -4.04 44.52 50.87
C THR A 44 -4.20 43.03 51.22
N SER A 45 -3.12 42.26 51.42
CA SER A 45 -2.26 42.21 52.63
C SER A 45 -3.08 42.02 53.92
N ARG A 46 -2.82 41.11 54.86
CA ARG A 46 -1.82 40.07 55.14
C ARG A 46 -2.39 39.30 56.39
N PRO A 47 -1.68 38.36 57.03
CA PRO A 47 -2.29 37.24 57.76
C PRO A 47 -2.38 37.42 59.29
N ARG A 48 -2.89 36.35 59.94
CA ARG A 48 -2.68 35.94 61.35
C ARG A 48 -1.22 36.20 61.83
N VAL A 49 -0.86 36.45 63.09
CA VAL A 49 -1.25 35.88 64.40
C VAL A 49 -0.91 36.91 65.50
N ALA A 50 -1.52 36.72 66.68
CA ALA A 50 -1.24 37.30 67.98
C ALA A 50 0.22 37.57 68.37
N VAL A 51 0.41 38.61 69.19
CA VAL A 51 1.53 38.78 70.11
C VAL A 51 0.99 39.31 71.45
N ARG A 52 1.53 38.75 72.53
CA ARG A 52 1.48 39.22 73.91
C ARG A 52 2.79 39.98 74.14
N SER A 53 2.78 41.16 74.78
CA SER A 53 4.00 41.72 75.39
C SER A 53 3.66 42.61 76.58
N ALA A 54 4.50 42.48 77.61
CA ALA A 54 4.56 43.26 78.86
C ALA A 54 5.50 44.48 78.69
N TYR A 55 5.32 45.57 79.46
CA TYR A 55 6.12 46.07 80.62
C TYR A 55 6.10 47.63 80.55
N PRO A 56 6.58 48.46 81.54
CA PRO A 56 7.51 48.19 82.65
C PRO A 56 7.11 48.76 84.05
N GLY A 57 7.84 48.35 85.10
CA GLY A 57 7.89 49.02 86.42
C GLY A 57 8.81 50.26 86.43
N PRO A 58 8.97 50.98 87.56
CA PRO A 58 9.95 50.52 88.57
C PRO A 58 9.71 50.94 90.05
N ALA A 59 10.62 50.46 90.92
CA ALA A 59 10.98 50.87 92.30
C ALA A 59 10.00 50.46 93.43
N GLY A 60 10.40 49.84 94.56
CA GLY A 60 11.69 49.67 95.20
C GLY A 60 11.76 50.45 96.52
N ALA A 61 11.26 49.91 97.64
CA ALA A 61 11.63 50.30 99.01
C ALA A 61 11.05 49.31 100.06
N GLY A 62 11.87 48.91 101.04
CA GLY A 62 11.55 47.93 102.07
C GLY A 62 10.95 48.47 103.38
N ILE A 63 10.32 47.54 104.10
CA ILE A 63 10.02 47.37 105.54
C ILE A 63 10.20 48.56 106.50
N ARG A 64 9.13 48.90 107.24
CA ARG A 64 9.14 49.39 108.65
C ARG A 64 7.84 49.04 109.39
N GLU A 65 7.96 48.87 110.70
CA GLU A 65 7.01 48.30 111.66
C GLU A 65 6.12 49.36 112.37
N VAL A 66 4.92 48.93 112.80
CA VAL A 66 4.01 49.41 113.87
C VAL A 66 3.89 50.92 114.17
N THR A 67 2.67 51.45 114.08
CA THR A 67 1.98 52.19 115.17
C THR A 67 0.47 52.20 114.90
N ILE A 68 -0.31 51.51 115.73
CA ILE A 68 -1.78 51.52 115.70
C ILE A 68 -2.25 52.83 116.36
N ASN A 69 -2.78 53.76 115.56
CA ASN A 69 -3.48 54.93 116.06
C ASN A 69 -4.89 54.52 116.50
N GLN A 70 -5.12 54.42 117.81
CA GLN A 70 -6.43 54.08 118.40
C GLN A 70 -7.48 55.21 118.31
N ASN A 71 -7.23 56.26 117.51
CA ASN A 71 -8.15 57.40 117.29
C ASN A 71 -8.82 57.39 115.89
N LEU A 72 -8.76 56.27 115.15
CA LEU A 72 -9.43 56.10 113.84
C LEU A 72 -10.70 55.22 113.92
N LEU A 73 -11.25 55.02 115.13
CA LEU A 73 -12.53 54.35 115.39
C LEU A 73 -13.69 55.35 115.51
N ALA A 74 -13.76 56.30 114.58
CA ALA A 74 -14.95 57.10 114.32
C ALA A 74 -15.44 56.76 112.90
N PRO A 75 -16.69 56.28 112.72
CA PRO A 75 -17.24 56.04 111.40
C PRO A 75 -17.17 57.33 110.57
N LEU A 76 -16.34 57.34 109.53
CA LEU A 76 -16.40 58.36 108.50
C LEU A 76 -17.70 58.13 107.72
N HIS A 77 -18.74 58.87 108.11
CA HIS A 77 -19.96 59.02 107.33
C HIS A 77 -19.61 59.87 106.10
N VAL A 78 -19.05 59.22 105.08
CA VAL A 78 -19.08 59.75 103.73
C VAL A 78 -20.46 59.41 103.23
N ASP A 79 -21.38 60.36 103.33
CA ASP A 79 -22.60 60.34 102.54
C ASP A 79 -22.16 60.25 101.07
N ILE A 80 -22.07 59.02 100.57
CA ILE A 80 -21.96 58.76 99.14
C ILE A 80 -23.29 59.28 98.60
N ASP A 81 -23.20 60.37 97.86
CA ASP A 81 -24.31 61.03 97.17
C ASP A 81 -25.30 59.97 96.64
N PRO A 82 -26.58 59.98 97.06
CA PRO A 82 -27.60 59.00 96.64
C PRO A 82 -27.71 58.87 95.11
N SER A 83 -27.31 59.91 94.37
CA SER A 83 -27.25 59.90 92.91
C SER A 83 -26.13 59.01 92.34
N ILE A 84 -24.97 58.92 92.99
CA ILE A 84 -23.82 58.10 92.53
C ILE A 84 -24.09 56.61 92.75
N GLN A 85 -24.88 56.26 93.76
CA GLN A 85 -25.21 54.88 94.09
C GLN A 85 -26.28 54.31 93.15
N GLN A 86 -27.24 55.13 92.71
CA GLN A 86 -28.17 54.80 91.63
C GLN A 86 -27.45 54.58 90.29
N VAL A 87 -26.56 55.49 89.89
CA VAL A 87 -25.79 55.34 88.63
C VAL A 87 -24.92 54.08 88.65
N ARG A 88 -24.23 53.78 89.77
CA ARG A 88 -23.46 52.53 89.88
C ARG A 88 -24.32 51.27 89.90
N GLN A 89 -25.56 51.35 90.38
CA GLN A 89 -26.50 50.22 90.34
C GLN A 89 -27.05 50.03 88.91
N GLU A 90 -27.39 51.10 88.21
CA GLU A 90 -27.78 51.07 86.80
C GLU A 90 -26.65 50.58 85.89
N GLU A 91 -25.41 51.04 86.08
CA GLU A 91 -24.23 50.54 85.37
C GLU A 91 -23.99 49.06 85.66
N ARG A 92 -24.17 48.62 86.91
CA ARG A 92 -24.03 47.20 87.29
C ARG A 92 -25.13 46.34 86.66
N GLU A 93 -26.35 46.84 86.56
CA GLU A 93 -27.46 46.14 85.88
C GLU A 93 -27.30 46.12 84.36
N GLN A 94 -26.78 47.20 83.76
CA GLN A 94 -26.41 47.25 82.34
C GLN A 94 -25.25 46.30 82.03
N ILE A 95 -24.21 46.27 82.87
CA ILE A 95 -23.10 45.32 82.75
C ILE A 95 -23.62 43.89 82.92
N LYS A 96 -24.58 43.64 83.82
CA LYS A 96 -25.20 42.32 83.99
C LYS A 96 -26.01 41.90 82.77
N THR A 97 -26.88 42.76 82.24
CA THR A 97 -27.64 42.46 81.02
C THR A 97 -26.73 42.31 79.80
N LEU A 98 -25.63 43.05 79.72
CA LEU A 98 -24.62 42.88 78.69
C LEU A 98 -23.86 41.56 78.87
N ASN A 99 -23.53 41.17 80.11
CA ASN A 99 -22.93 39.87 80.41
C ASN A 99 -23.85 38.71 80.07
N ASP A 100 -25.14 38.81 80.39
CA ASP A 100 -26.14 37.79 80.05
C ASP A 100 -26.28 37.66 78.52
N LYS A 101 -26.21 38.80 77.80
CA LYS A 101 -26.11 38.80 76.33
C LYS A 101 -24.82 38.13 75.86
N PHE A 102 -23.66 38.44 76.44
CA PHE A 102 -22.40 37.78 76.09
C PHE A 102 -22.42 36.28 76.37
N ALA A 103 -23.00 35.84 77.49
CA ALA A 103 -23.19 34.43 77.80
C ALA A 103 -24.04 33.74 76.72
N SER A 104 -25.16 34.35 76.31
CA SER A 104 -26.00 33.79 75.23
C SER A 104 -25.27 33.74 73.87
N PHE A 105 -24.41 34.71 73.57
CA PHE A 105 -23.58 34.69 72.36
C PHE A 105 -22.49 33.61 72.44
N ILE A 106 -21.84 33.44 73.59
CA ILE A 106 -20.85 32.39 73.81
C ILE A 106 -21.49 31.01 73.66
N ASP A 107 -22.69 30.80 74.20
CA ASP A 107 -23.43 29.54 74.04
C ASP A 107 -23.82 29.30 72.59
N LYS A 108 -24.21 30.36 71.86
CA LYS A 108 -24.50 30.25 70.43
C LYS A 108 -23.28 29.91 69.59
N VAL A 109 -22.12 30.50 69.89
CA VAL A 109 -20.85 30.19 69.23
C VAL A 109 -20.44 28.75 69.51
N ARG A 110 -20.52 28.30 70.78
CA ARG A 110 -20.24 26.90 71.14
C ARG A 110 -21.15 25.93 70.41
N PHE A 111 -22.45 26.22 70.32
CA PHE A 111 -23.40 25.39 69.58
C PHE A 111 -23.04 25.31 68.08
N LEU A 112 -22.68 26.43 67.46
CA LEU A 112 -22.26 26.46 66.05
C LEU A 112 -20.91 25.75 65.82
N GLU A 113 -19.95 25.89 66.72
CA GLU A 113 -18.69 25.14 66.68
C GLU A 113 -18.93 23.63 66.78
N GLN A 114 -19.84 23.21 67.66
CA GLN A 114 -20.20 21.81 67.82
C GLN A 114 -20.90 21.25 66.58
N GLN A 115 -21.78 22.04 65.95
CA GLN A 115 -22.39 21.71 64.67
C GLN A 115 -21.37 21.62 63.54
N ASN A 116 -20.43 22.57 63.45
CA ASN A 116 -19.36 22.52 62.45
C ASN A 116 -18.49 21.29 62.62
N LYS A 117 -18.13 20.92 63.85
CA LYS A 117 -17.35 19.70 64.13
C LYS A 117 -18.10 18.43 63.76
N LEU A 118 -19.43 18.41 63.94
CA LEU A 118 -20.28 17.31 63.46
C LEU A 118 -20.33 17.27 61.92
N LEU A 119 -20.37 18.42 61.25
CA LEU A 119 -20.36 18.49 59.79
C LEU A 119 -19.01 18.08 59.20
N GLU A 120 -17.90 18.48 59.83
CA GLU A 120 -16.54 18.07 59.47
C GLU A 120 -16.36 16.55 59.57
N THR A 121 -16.82 15.94 60.68
CA THR A 121 -16.75 14.47 60.85
C THR A 121 -17.64 13.73 59.85
N LYS A 122 -18.85 14.24 59.56
CA LYS A 122 -19.72 13.69 58.51
C LYS A 122 -19.10 13.81 57.12
N TRP A 123 -18.45 14.94 56.83
CA TRP A 123 -17.74 15.15 55.57
C TRP A 123 -16.57 14.17 55.41
N ALA A 124 -15.76 13.99 56.46
CA ALA A 124 -14.65 13.04 56.44
C ALA A 124 -15.13 11.60 56.16
N LEU A 125 -16.19 11.15 56.84
CA LEU A 125 -16.76 9.82 56.62
C LEU A 125 -17.33 9.64 55.21
N LEU A 126 -17.99 10.66 54.65
CA LEU A 126 -18.48 10.61 53.27
C LEU A 126 -17.34 10.58 52.25
N GLN A 127 -16.26 11.33 52.50
CA GLN A 127 -15.07 11.33 51.65
C GLN A 127 -14.42 9.94 51.65
N GLU A 128 -14.23 9.35 52.82
CA GLU A 128 -13.63 8.01 52.99
C GLU A 128 -14.50 6.91 52.36
N GLN A 129 -15.82 7.02 52.49
CA GLN A 129 -16.76 6.10 51.85
C GLN A 129 -16.74 6.25 50.32
N LYS A 130 -16.55 7.46 49.78
CA LYS A 130 -16.43 7.71 48.34
C LYS A 130 -15.14 7.15 47.76
N SER A 131 -14.03 7.21 48.51
CA SER A 131 -12.77 6.59 48.10
C SER A 131 -12.80 5.05 48.23
N ALA A 132 -13.45 4.49 49.25
CA ALA A 132 -13.60 3.03 49.36
C ALA A 132 -14.54 2.46 48.28
N LYS A 133 -15.49 3.27 47.79
CA LYS A 133 -16.39 2.95 46.67
C LYS A 133 -15.84 3.39 45.30
N SER A 134 -14.60 3.87 45.19
CA SER A 134 -13.95 4.07 43.89
C SER A 134 -13.71 2.69 43.27
N SER A 135 -14.74 2.30 42.52
CA SER A 135 -15.07 1.00 42.00
C SER A 135 -13.89 0.26 41.36
N CYS A 136 -13.79 -1.05 41.62
CA CYS A 136 -12.94 -2.00 40.88
C CYS A 136 -13.37 -2.15 39.39
N VAL A 137 -14.57 -1.68 39.07
CA VAL A 137 -15.22 -1.83 37.77
C VAL A 137 -14.44 -1.24 36.58
N PRO A 138 -13.82 -0.05 36.65
CA PRO A 138 -12.98 0.48 35.56
C PRO A 138 -11.80 -0.43 35.23
N GLY A 139 -11.15 -1.02 36.24
CA GLY A 139 -10.03 -1.94 36.04
C GLY A 139 -10.44 -3.26 35.36
N ILE A 140 -11.65 -3.76 35.65
CA ILE A 140 -12.21 -4.94 34.97
C ILE A 140 -12.48 -4.62 33.50
N PHE A 141 -13.07 -3.46 33.19
CA PHE A 141 -13.29 -3.04 31.81
C PHE A 141 -11.98 -2.79 31.07
N GLU A 142 -10.98 -2.20 31.72
CA GLU A 142 -9.66 -1.96 31.15
C GLU A 142 -8.93 -3.27 30.83
N ALA A 143 -9.02 -4.28 31.71
CA ALA A 143 -8.49 -5.63 31.47
C ALA A 143 -9.22 -6.34 30.31
N GLN A 144 -10.55 -6.20 30.21
CA GLN A 144 -11.33 -6.74 29.09
C GLN A 144 -10.96 -6.06 27.77
N ILE A 145 -10.81 -4.72 27.77
CA ILE A 145 -10.36 -3.94 26.61
C ILE A 145 -8.95 -4.38 26.19
N ALA A 146 -8.04 -4.58 27.13
CA ALA A 146 -6.68 -5.07 26.84
C ALA A 146 -6.71 -6.49 26.26
N GLY A 147 -7.56 -7.38 26.78
CA GLY A 147 -7.77 -8.73 26.24
C GLY A 147 -8.28 -8.72 24.80
N LEU A 148 -9.31 -7.90 24.52
CA LEU A 148 -9.86 -7.74 23.18
C LEU A 148 -8.84 -7.15 22.19
N ARG A 149 -8.04 -6.17 22.63
CA ARG A 149 -6.95 -5.61 21.81
C ARG A 149 -5.91 -6.67 21.44
N LYS A 150 -5.50 -7.49 22.41
CA LYS A 150 -4.55 -8.59 22.15
C LYS A 150 -5.13 -9.64 21.21
N GLN A 151 -6.42 -9.96 21.32
CA GLN A 151 -7.10 -10.85 20.37
C GLN A 151 -7.14 -10.25 18.96
N LEU A 152 -7.42 -8.94 18.85
CA LEU A 152 -7.41 -8.23 17.56
C LEU A 152 -6.02 -8.26 16.92
N GLU A 153 -4.96 -7.99 17.69
CA GLU A 153 -3.58 -8.07 17.21
C GLU A 153 -3.22 -9.48 16.74
N GLY A 154 -3.62 -10.51 17.49
CA GLY A 154 -3.43 -11.92 17.10
C GLY A 154 -4.13 -12.24 15.78
N LEU A 155 -5.40 -11.87 15.64
CA LEU A 155 -6.17 -12.05 14.41
C LEU A 155 -5.58 -11.27 13.23
N GLN A 156 -5.02 -10.09 13.46
CA GLN A 156 -4.38 -9.28 12.43
C GLN A 156 -3.07 -9.93 11.94
N MET A 157 -2.27 -10.49 12.85
CA MET A 157 -1.06 -11.25 12.48
C MET A 157 -1.40 -12.52 11.71
N ASP A 158 -2.41 -13.28 12.17
CA ASP A 158 -2.89 -14.47 11.45
C ASP A 158 -3.48 -14.12 10.08
N GLY A 159 -4.21 -13.01 9.99
CA GLY A 159 -4.71 -12.47 8.72
C GLY A 159 -3.57 -12.17 7.75
N GLY A 160 -2.53 -11.46 8.20
CA GLY A 160 -1.34 -11.19 7.39
C GLY A 160 -0.60 -12.45 6.95
N ARG A 161 -0.47 -13.46 7.83
CA ARG A 161 0.13 -14.75 7.48
C ARG A 161 -0.69 -15.48 6.41
N LEU A 162 -2.01 -15.54 6.58
CA LEU A 162 -2.91 -16.17 5.61
C LEU A 162 -2.93 -15.43 4.27
N GLU A 163 -2.82 -14.11 4.26
CA GLU A 163 -2.69 -13.32 3.03
C GLU A 163 -1.40 -13.64 2.26
N VAL A 164 -0.29 -13.87 2.96
CA VAL A 164 0.97 -14.29 2.33
C VAL A 164 0.85 -15.72 1.78
N GLU A 165 0.28 -16.65 2.54
CA GLU A 165 0.03 -18.02 2.06
C GLU A 165 -0.92 -18.04 0.85
N LEU A 166 -1.99 -17.24 0.89
CA LEU A 166 -2.93 -17.09 -0.22
C LEU A 166 -2.22 -16.56 -1.47
N ARG A 167 -1.36 -15.55 -1.33
CA ARG A 167 -0.58 -15.00 -2.44
C ARG A 167 0.38 -16.05 -3.00
N GLY A 168 1.10 -16.77 -2.14
CA GLY A 168 2.00 -17.84 -2.59
C GLY A 168 1.27 -18.97 -3.32
N VAL A 169 0.05 -19.32 -2.90
CA VAL A 169 -0.78 -20.29 -3.62
C VAL A 169 -1.30 -19.72 -4.95
N GLN A 170 -1.67 -18.44 -4.99
CA GLN A 170 -2.08 -17.76 -6.23
C GLN A 170 -0.94 -17.72 -7.25
N ASP A 171 0.27 -17.35 -6.83
CA ASP A 171 1.47 -17.33 -7.67
C ASP A 171 1.76 -18.75 -8.22
N LEU A 172 1.64 -19.77 -7.38
CA LEU A 172 1.82 -21.17 -7.81
C LEU A 172 0.75 -21.61 -8.83
N VAL A 173 -0.50 -21.20 -8.65
CA VAL A 173 -1.60 -21.48 -9.59
C VAL A 173 -1.35 -20.78 -10.92
N GLU A 174 -0.89 -19.53 -10.90
CA GLU A 174 -0.53 -18.77 -12.09
C GLU A 174 0.66 -19.40 -12.83
N ASP A 175 1.69 -19.83 -12.10
CA ASP A 175 2.82 -20.59 -12.66
C ASP A 175 2.37 -21.89 -13.34
N PHE A 176 1.47 -22.66 -12.72
CA PHE A 176 0.92 -23.86 -13.33
C PHE A 176 0.07 -23.54 -14.55
N LYS A 177 -0.77 -22.52 -14.48
CA LYS A 177 -1.57 -22.06 -15.62
C LYS A 177 -0.67 -21.68 -16.81
N ASN A 178 0.39 -20.91 -16.57
CA ASN A 178 1.36 -20.54 -17.61
C ASN A 178 2.04 -21.78 -18.21
N LYS A 179 2.44 -22.75 -17.38
CA LYS A 179 2.99 -24.03 -17.86
C LYS A 179 1.99 -24.83 -18.70
N TYR A 180 0.71 -24.85 -18.33
CA TYR A 180 -0.33 -25.51 -19.11
C TYR A 180 -0.58 -24.81 -20.45
N GLU A 181 -0.61 -23.48 -20.47
CA GLU A 181 -0.74 -22.70 -21.70
C GLU A 181 0.46 -22.94 -22.63
N ASP A 182 1.68 -22.93 -22.11
CA ASP A 182 2.89 -23.28 -22.85
C ASP A 182 2.84 -24.69 -23.43
N GLU A 183 2.36 -25.67 -22.66
CA GLU A 183 2.26 -27.06 -23.11
C GLU A 183 1.18 -27.24 -24.18
N ILE A 184 0.05 -26.53 -24.06
CA ILE A 184 -0.96 -26.47 -25.11
C ILE A 184 -0.35 -25.88 -26.38
N ASN A 185 0.38 -24.78 -26.27
CA ASN A 185 1.03 -24.13 -27.41
C ASN A 185 2.06 -25.06 -28.07
N ARG A 186 2.90 -25.75 -27.29
CA ARG A 186 3.86 -26.74 -27.81
C ARG A 186 3.14 -27.89 -28.50
N ARG A 187 2.07 -28.42 -27.90
CA ARG A 187 1.26 -29.49 -28.50
C ARG A 187 0.66 -29.04 -29.84
N THR A 188 0.06 -27.85 -29.90
CA THR A 188 -0.51 -27.31 -31.13
C THR A 188 0.55 -27.07 -32.20
N ALA A 189 1.75 -26.59 -31.82
CA ALA A 189 2.87 -26.46 -32.76
C ALA A 189 3.30 -27.82 -33.33
N ALA A 190 3.49 -28.81 -32.47
CA ALA A 190 3.84 -30.17 -32.89
C ALA A 190 2.74 -30.83 -33.76
N GLU A 191 1.47 -30.59 -33.44
CA GLU A 191 0.33 -31.06 -34.24
C GLU A 191 0.28 -30.40 -35.61
N ASN A 192 0.55 -29.09 -35.69
CA ASN A 192 0.68 -28.38 -36.97
C ASN A 192 1.86 -28.91 -37.80
N GLU A 193 3.02 -29.13 -37.19
CA GLU A 193 4.19 -29.73 -37.85
C GLU A 193 3.86 -31.15 -38.36
N PHE A 194 3.17 -31.96 -37.56
CA PHE A 194 2.74 -33.29 -37.97
C PHE A 194 1.79 -33.25 -39.17
N VAL A 195 0.86 -32.29 -39.21
CA VAL A 195 -0.05 -32.11 -40.35
C VAL A 195 0.71 -31.72 -41.62
N VAL A 196 1.72 -30.86 -41.52
CA VAL A 196 2.58 -30.50 -42.65
C VAL A 196 3.38 -31.72 -43.11
N LEU A 197 4.04 -32.42 -42.18
CA LEU A 197 4.82 -33.61 -42.50
C LEU A 197 3.96 -34.69 -43.17
N LYS A 198 2.70 -34.86 -42.74
CA LYS A 198 1.76 -35.77 -43.38
C LYS A 198 1.48 -35.38 -44.83
N LYS A 199 1.26 -34.09 -45.11
CA LYS A 199 1.08 -33.58 -46.48
C LYS A 199 2.32 -33.83 -47.34
N ASP A 200 3.51 -33.63 -46.78
CA ASP A 200 4.77 -33.87 -47.49
C ASP A 200 4.98 -35.36 -47.79
N VAL A 201 4.62 -36.25 -46.86
CA VAL A 201 4.63 -37.71 -47.06
C VAL A 201 3.63 -38.12 -48.14
N ASP A 202 2.40 -37.60 -48.10
CA ASP A 202 1.38 -37.89 -49.12
C ASP A 202 1.84 -37.40 -50.50
N ALA A 203 2.43 -36.20 -50.59
CA ALA A 203 2.99 -35.66 -51.84
C ALA A 203 4.17 -36.50 -52.36
N ALA A 204 5.08 -36.92 -51.47
CA ALA A 204 6.18 -37.81 -51.83
C ALA A 204 5.68 -39.18 -52.31
N TYR A 205 4.61 -39.71 -51.69
CA TYR A 205 3.99 -40.96 -52.11
C TYR A 205 3.33 -40.83 -53.50
N MET A 206 2.60 -39.76 -53.76
CA MET A 206 2.03 -39.49 -55.08
C MET A 206 3.13 -39.40 -56.15
N ASN A 207 4.20 -38.65 -55.90
CA ASN A 207 5.35 -38.57 -56.79
C ASN A 207 6.00 -39.93 -57.02
N LYS A 208 6.13 -40.76 -55.97
CA LYS A 208 6.64 -42.12 -56.08
C LYS A 208 5.78 -42.95 -57.02
N VAL A 209 4.46 -42.96 -56.83
CA VAL A 209 3.51 -43.72 -57.66
C VAL A 209 3.56 -43.24 -59.12
N GLU A 210 3.65 -41.93 -59.36
CA GLU A 210 3.83 -41.39 -60.71
C GLU A 210 5.13 -41.83 -61.37
N LEU A 211 6.23 -41.90 -60.61
CA LEU A 211 7.51 -42.39 -61.10
C LEU A 211 7.48 -43.90 -61.36
N GLU A 212 6.84 -44.69 -60.51
CA GLU A 212 6.62 -46.13 -60.72
C GLU A 212 5.82 -46.37 -62.01
N ALA A 213 4.73 -45.63 -62.24
CA ALA A 213 3.95 -45.72 -63.47
C ALA A 213 4.77 -45.35 -64.73
N LYS A 214 5.68 -44.37 -64.64
CA LYS A 214 6.60 -44.04 -65.74
C LYS A 214 7.61 -45.15 -65.98
N VAL A 215 8.13 -45.78 -64.94
CA VAL A 215 9.03 -46.93 -65.05
C VAL A 215 8.32 -48.09 -65.73
N ASP A 216 7.09 -48.41 -65.32
CA ASP A 216 6.30 -49.48 -65.93
C ASP A 216 6.00 -49.19 -67.41
N ALA A 217 5.58 -47.95 -67.74
CA ALA A 217 5.33 -47.55 -69.12
C ALA A 217 6.59 -47.65 -70.02
N LEU A 218 7.75 -47.22 -69.51
CA LEU A 218 9.02 -47.37 -70.22
C LEU A 218 9.43 -48.85 -70.36
N ASN A 219 9.13 -49.68 -69.36
CA ASN A 219 9.42 -51.10 -69.41
C ASN A 219 8.53 -51.82 -70.44
N ASP A 220 7.26 -51.45 -70.54
CA ASP A 220 6.35 -51.92 -71.58
C ASP A 220 6.81 -51.50 -72.97
N GLU A 221 7.28 -50.25 -73.14
CA GLU A 221 7.86 -49.76 -74.39
C GLU A 221 9.13 -50.54 -74.78
N ILE A 222 10.02 -50.82 -73.82
CA ILE A 222 11.20 -51.66 -74.03
C ILE A 222 10.79 -53.08 -74.46
N ASN A 223 9.78 -53.66 -73.80
CA ASN A 223 9.30 -55.00 -74.14
C ASN A 223 8.66 -55.03 -75.53
N PHE A 224 7.89 -54.00 -75.89
CA PHE A 224 7.36 -53.84 -77.24
C PHE A 224 8.47 -53.82 -78.28
N PHE A 225 9.51 -52.99 -78.10
CA PHE A 225 10.64 -52.93 -79.03
C PHE A 225 11.40 -54.26 -79.13
N LYS A 226 11.55 -55.00 -78.03
CA LYS A 226 12.13 -56.35 -78.05
C LYS A 226 11.29 -57.32 -78.89
N THR A 227 9.99 -57.38 -78.63
CA THR A 227 9.08 -58.27 -79.38
C THR A 227 9.00 -57.93 -80.86
N LEU A 228 8.99 -56.63 -81.20
CA LEU A 228 9.02 -56.16 -82.58
C LEU A 228 10.32 -56.59 -83.27
N SER A 229 11.46 -56.38 -82.62
CA SER A 229 12.77 -56.77 -83.16
C SER A 229 12.87 -58.29 -83.36
N GLU A 230 12.35 -59.09 -82.43
CA GLU A 230 12.28 -60.56 -82.56
C GLU A 230 11.37 -60.99 -83.73
N MET A 231 10.21 -60.33 -83.91
CA MET A 231 9.33 -60.59 -85.05
C MET A 231 9.99 -60.22 -86.38
N GLU A 232 10.58 -59.04 -86.50
CA GLU A 232 11.29 -58.61 -87.72
C GLU A 232 12.43 -59.58 -88.07
N LEU A 233 13.18 -60.06 -87.07
CA LEU A 233 14.21 -61.07 -87.28
C LEU A 233 13.64 -62.40 -87.79
N THR A 234 12.53 -62.88 -87.22
CA THR A 234 11.90 -64.14 -87.67
C THR A 234 11.28 -64.02 -89.06
N GLU A 235 10.70 -62.86 -89.39
CA GLU A 235 10.17 -62.59 -90.72
C GLU A 235 11.29 -62.50 -91.76
N LEU A 236 12.36 -61.76 -91.49
CA LEU A 236 13.54 -61.72 -92.38
C LEU A 236 14.15 -63.11 -92.57
N GLN A 237 14.18 -63.93 -91.52
CA GLN A 237 14.64 -65.31 -91.60
C GLN A 237 13.69 -66.18 -92.45
N SER A 238 12.37 -65.99 -92.34
CA SER A 238 11.37 -66.62 -93.21
C SER A 238 11.54 -66.20 -94.66
N GLN A 239 11.69 -64.90 -94.94
CA GLN A 239 11.88 -64.38 -96.30
C GLN A 239 13.15 -64.95 -96.95
N ILE A 240 14.23 -65.11 -96.18
CA ILE A 240 15.46 -65.77 -96.66
C ILE A 240 15.19 -67.25 -96.98
N SER A 241 14.39 -67.96 -96.17
CA SER A 241 14.00 -69.35 -96.47
C SER A 241 13.00 -69.49 -97.62
N ASP A 242 12.03 -68.59 -97.75
CA ASP A 242 10.97 -68.62 -98.76
C ASP A 242 11.51 -68.24 -100.15
N THR A 243 12.46 -67.29 -100.21
CA THR A 243 13.17 -66.95 -101.46
C THR A 243 14.05 -68.09 -101.95
N SER A 244 14.44 -69.03 -101.07
CA SER A 244 15.15 -70.25 -101.47
C SER A 244 14.26 -71.31 -102.14
N VAL A 245 12.93 -71.12 -102.15
CA VAL A 245 11.94 -72.02 -102.77
C VAL A 245 10.96 -71.22 -103.63
N VAL A 246 11.45 -70.58 -104.71
CA VAL A 246 10.55 -70.07 -105.76
C VAL A 246 10.36 -71.15 -106.82
N LEU A 247 9.26 -71.88 -106.64
CA LEU A 247 8.63 -72.78 -107.60
C LEU A 247 8.00 -71.98 -108.74
N SER A 248 8.24 -72.46 -109.96
CA SER A 248 7.58 -72.06 -111.20
C SER A 248 6.07 -72.31 -111.11
N MET A 249 5.25 -71.26 -111.21
CA MET A 249 3.81 -71.41 -111.46
C MET A 249 3.50 -71.11 -112.93
N ASP A 250 2.96 -72.14 -113.59
CA ASP A 250 2.29 -72.03 -114.88
C ASP A 250 1.00 -71.23 -114.73
N ASN A 251 0.98 -70.05 -115.35
CA ASN A 251 -0.14 -69.13 -115.41
C ASN A 251 -0.89 -69.36 -116.74
N ASN A 252 -2.00 -70.09 -116.72
CA ASN A 252 -2.93 -70.03 -117.84
C ASN A 252 -4.38 -70.03 -117.35
N ARG A 253 -4.86 -68.83 -117.07
CA ARG A 253 -6.27 -68.48 -117.05
C ARG A 253 -6.33 -67.09 -117.64
N SER A 254 -7.04 -66.91 -118.75
CA SER A 254 -7.19 -65.62 -119.43
C SER A 254 -7.74 -64.61 -118.43
N LEU A 255 -6.85 -63.78 -117.92
CA LEU A 255 -7.11 -62.66 -117.04
C LEU A 255 -7.42 -61.46 -117.93
N ASP A 256 -8.49 -60.73 -117.61
CA ASP A 256 -8.77 -59.43 -118.19
C ASP A 256 -7.70 -58.45 -117.68
N LEU A 257 -6.61 -58.35 -118.43
CA LEU A 257 -5.44 -57.56 -118.08
C LEU A 257 -5.79 -56.07 -117.99
N ASP A 258 -6.73 -55.59 -118.80
CA ASP A 258 -7.11 -54.18 -118.82
C ASP A 258 -7.95 -53.81 -117.59
N GLY A 259 -8.90 -54.67 -117.19
CA GLY A 259 -9.65 -54.51 -115.95
C GLY A 259 -8.78 -54.53 -114.70
N ILE A 260 -7.81 -55.45 -114.65
CA ILE A 260 -6.86 -55.57 -113.52
C ILE A 260 -5.90 -54.39 -113.49
N ILE A 261 -5.38 -53.94 -114.64
CA ILE A 261 -4.50 -52.75 -114.69
C ILE A 261 -5.27 -51.50 -114.25
N ALA A 262 -6.54 -51.36 -114.62
CA ALA A 262 -7.38 -50.25 -114.18
C ALA A 262 -7.65 -50.30 -112.67
N GLU A 263 -7.97 -51.48 -112.11
CA GLU A 263 -8.20 -51.66 -110.68
C GLU A 263 -6.93 -51.44 -109.86
N VAL A 264 -5.78 -51.95 -110.33
CA VAL A 264 -4.47 -51.71 -109.70
C VAL A 264 -4.12 -50.22 -109.72
N ARG A 265 -4.37 -49.51 -110.84
CA ARG A 265 -4.17 -48.05 -110.91
C ARG A 265 -5.07 -47.31 -109.93
N ALA A 266 -6.35 -47.67 -109.86
CA ALA A 266 -7.29 -47.08 -108.90
C ALA A 266 -6.85 -47.33 -107.44
N GLN A 267 -6.37 -48.54 -107.12
CA GLN A 267 -5.83 -48.85 -105.79
C GLN A 267 -4.59 -48.02 -105.45
N TYR A 268 -3.65 -47.84 -106.39
CA TYR A 268 -2.48 -46.98 -106.17
C TYR A 268 -2.86 -45.51 -105.99
N GLU A 269 -3.83 -45.02 -106.76
CA GLU A 269 -4.34 -43.66 -106.62
C GLU A 269 -5.05 -43.45 -105.27
N ASP A 270 -5.85 -44.43 -104.85
CA ASP A 270 -6.48 -44.47 -103.53
C ASP A 270 -5.46 -44.52 -102.38
N ILE A 271 -4.42 -45.34 -102.49
CA ILE A 271 -3.35 -45.44 -101.48
C ILE A 271 -2.56 -44.13 -101.41
N ALA A 272 -2.24 -43.52 -102.56
CA ALA A 272 -1.57 -42.24 -102.62
C ALA A 272 -2.42 -41.12 -102.00
N ASN A 273 -3.74 -41.11 -102.28
CA ASN A 273 -4.68 -40.16 -101.69
C ASN A 273 -4.85 -40.37 -100.18
N ARG A 274 -4.95 -41.62 -99.70
CA ARG A 274 -5.00 -41.94 -98.26
C ARG A 274 -3.71 -41.52 -97.56
N SER A 275 -2.55 -41.85 -98.12
CA SER A 275 -1.25 -41.44 -97.57
C SER A 275 -1.10 -39.92 -97.49
N ARG A 276 -1.57 -39.19 -98.52
CA ARG A 276 -1.59 -37.74 -98.51
C ARG A 276 -2.52 -37.19 -97.42
N ALA A 277 -3.75 -37.70 -97.33
CA ALA A 277 -4.72 -37.26 -96.32
C ALA A 277 -4.25 -37.57 -94.88
N GLU A 278 -3.63 -38.72 -94.67
CA GLU A 278 -3.02 -39.11 -93.39
C GLU A 278 -1.86 -38.19 -93.01
N ALA A 279 -0.98 -37.84 -93.96
CA ALA A 279 0.10 -36.89 -93.73
C ALA A 279 -0.43 -35.49 -93.40
N GLU A 280 -1.42 -34.99 -94.15
CA GLU A 280 -2.06 -33.70 -93.90
C GLU A 280 -2.75 -33.67 -92.52
N ALA A 281 -3.52 -34.72 -92.17
CA ALA A 281 -4.16 -34.85 -90.86
C ALA A 281 -3.13 -34.95 -89.71
N TRP A 282 -2.02 -35.66 -89.93
CA TRP A 282 -0.93 -35.77 -88.97
C TRP A 282 -0.26 -34.41 -88.72
N TYR A 283 0.05 -33.67 -89.79
CA TYR A 283 0.62 -32.32 -89.69
C TYR A 283 -0.34 -31.35 -89.00
N GLN A 284 -1.63 -31.41 -89.32
CA GLN A 284 -2.63 -30.56 -88.69
C GLN A 284 -2.76 -30.85 -87.20
N THR A 285 -2.82 -32.14 -86.81
CA THR A 285 -2.83 -32.55 -85.40
C THR A 285 -1.55 -32.09 -84.68
N LYS A 286 -0.38 -32.21 -85.32
CA LYS A 286 0.88 -31.72 -84.75
C LYS A 286 0.91 -30.21 -84.58
N PHE A 287 0.37 -29.46 -85.54
CA PHE A 287 0.29 -28.01 -85.43
C PHE A 287 -0.67 -27.58 -84.32
N GLU A 288 -1.86 -28.18 -84.24
CA GLU A 288 -2.84 -27.90 -83.19
C GLU A 288 -2.31 -28.25 -81.79
N THR A 289 -1.63 -29.40 -81.64
CA THR A 289 -1.03 -29.77 -80.35
C THR A 289 0.09 -28.83 -79.93
N LEU A 290 0.96 -28.42 -80.86
CA LEU A 290 2.01 -27.43 -80.58
C LEU A 290 1.41 -26.05 -80.24
N GLN A 291 0.38 -25.63 -80.96
CA GLN A 291 -0.31 -24.37 -80.70
C GLN A 291 -1.01 -24.39 -79.33
N ALA A 292 -1.68 -25.49 -78.98
CA ALA A 292 -2.29 -25.67 -77.66
C ALA A 292 -1.25 -25.70 -76.54
N GLN A 293 -0.11 -26.37 -76.76
CA GLN A 293 0.99 -26.39 -75.79
C GLN A 293 1.62 -25.00 -75.61
N ALA A 294 1.84 -24.24 -76.68
CA ALA A 294 2.34 -22.87 -76.62
C ALA A 294 1.36 -21.94 -75.89
N GLY A 295 0.05 -22.10 -76.12
CA GLY A 295 -1.00 -21.38 -75.37
C GLY A 295 -0.96 -21.68 -73.88
N LYS A 296 -0.91 -22.96 -73.49
CA LYS A 296 -0.79 -23.38 -72.09
C LYS A 296 0.46 -22.82 -71.42
N HIS A 297 1.63 -22.91 -72.06
CA HIS A 297 2.85 -22.33 -71.51
C HIS A 297 2.75 -20.80 -71.36
N GLY A 298 2.09 -20.12 -72.30
CA GLY A 298 1.82 -18.68 -72.20
C GLY A 298 0.92 -18.34 -71.01
N ASP A 299 -0.14 -19.12 -70.79
CA ASP A 299 -1.06 -18.95 -69.67
C ASP A 299 -0.38 -19.26 -68.33
N ASP A 300 0.43 -20.32 -68.25
CA ASP A 300 1.20 -20.69 -67.04
C ASP A 300 2.22 -19.60 -66.69
N LEU A 301 2.92 -19.05 -67.69
CA LEU A 301 3.83 -17.90 -67.49
C LEU A 301 3.07 -16.65 -67.02
N ARG A 302 1.84 -16.44 -67.48
CA ARG A 302 1.00 -15.32 -67.04
C ARG A 302 0.51 -15.54 -65.60
N ASN A 303 0.11 -16.75 -65.24
CA ASN A 303 -0.35 -17.11 -63.91
C ASN A 303 0.78 -16.95 -62.89
N THR A 304 1.94 -17.55 -63.15
CA THR A 304 3.14 -17.40 -62.29
C THR A 304 3.56 -15.93 -62.15
N ARG A 305 3.49 -15.13 -63.22
CA ARG A 305 3.75 -13.68 -63.15
C ARG A 305 2.75 -12.95 -62.24
N ASN A 306 1.46 -13.33 -62.29
CA ASN A 306 0.43 -12.75 -61.43
C ASN A 306 0.66 -13.13 -59.97
N GLU A 307 0.98 -14.40 -59.68
CA GLU A 307 1.31 -14.88 -58.34
C GLU A 307 2.53 -14.15 -57.77
N ILE A 308 3.59 -13.98 -58.57
CA ILE A 308 4.76 -13.19 -58.17
C ILE A 308 4.36 -11.75 -57.82
N ALA A 309 3.47 -11.14 -58.60
CA ALA A 309 2.99 -9.78 -58.33
C ALA A 309 2.13 -9.71 -57.06
N GLU A 310 1.28 -10.71 -56.79
CA GLU A 310 0.49 -10.81 -55.57
C GLU A 310 1.36 -11.02 -54.33
N MET A 311 2.31 -11.95 -54.40
CA MET A 311 3.30 -12.17 -53.35
C MET A 311 4.13 -10.92 -53.10
N SER A 312 4.55 -10.20 -54.14
CA SER A 312 5.25 -8.92 -54.01
C SER A 312 4.40 -7.86 -53.29
N ARG A 313 3.09 -7.76 -53.59
CA ARG A 313 2.18 -6.87 -52.86
C ARG A 313 1.98 -7.29 -51.41
N ALA A 314 1.95 -8.61 -51.14
CA ALA A 314 1.84 -9.13 -49.79
C ALA A 314 3.08 -8.79 -48.96
N VAL A 315 4.27 -8.96 -49.53
CA VAL A 315 5.55 -8.57 -48.91
C VAL A 315 5.55 -7.07 -48.59
N GLN A 316 5.14 -6.20 -49.51
CA GLN A 316 5.07 -4.75 -49.27
C GLN A 316 4.09 -4.39 -48.13
N ARG A 317 2.93 -5.05 -48.06
CA ARG A 317 1.96 -4.84 -46.98
C ARG A 317 2.53 -5.25 -45.62
N LEU A 318 3.11 -6.45 -45.54
CA LEU A 318 3.73 -6.96 -44.32
C LEU A 318 4.89 -6.06 -43.88
N GLN A 319 5.70 -5.56 -44.83
CA GLN A 319 6.77 -4.62 -44.53
C GLN A 319 6.21 -3.31 -43.92
N ALA A 320 5.13 -2.77 -44.47
CA ALA A 320 4.48 -1.57 -43.93
C ALA A 320 3.87 -1.83 -42.53
N GLU A 321 3.29 -3.00 -42.28
CA GLU A 321 2.79 -3.40 -40.96
C GLU A 321 3.92 -3.54 -39.93
N ILE A 322 5.07 -4.12 -40.32
CA ILE A 322 6.27 -4.20 -39.50
C ILE A 322 6.75 -2.79 -39.15
N ASP A 323 6.85 -1.88 -40.11
CA ASP A 323 7.34 -0.53 -39.88
C ASP A 323 6.36 0.30 -39.03
N ASN A 324 5.05 0.10 -39.21
CA ASN A 324 4.04 0.70 -38.34
C ASN A 324 4.17 0.18 -36.89
N THR A 325 4.35 -1.13 -36.70
CA THR A 325 4.51 -1.74 -35.37
C THR A 325 5.81 -1.28 -34.70
N LYS A 326 6.91 -1.17 -35.45
CA LYS A 326 8.17 -0.57 -34.97
C LYS A 326 7.97 0.88 -34.51
N ASN A 327 7.25 1.68 -35.28
CA ASN A 327 6.94 3.06 -34.90
C ASN A 327 6.06 3.14 -33.65
N GLN A 328 5.09 2.24 -33.50
CA GLN A 328 4.27 2.14 -32.28
C GLN A 328 5.12 1.75 -31.07
N ARG A 329 6.00 0.76 -31.21
CA ARG A 329 6.94 0.36 -30.16
C ARG A 329 7.83 1.53 -29.74
N ALA A 330 8.44 2.24 -30.69
CA ALA A 330 9.29 3.39 -30.39
C ALA A 330 8.52 4.51 -29.66
N LYS A 331 7.25 4.75 -30.02
CA LYS A 331 6.39 5.71 -29.30
C LYS A 331 6.10 5.28 -27.87
N LEU A 332 5.83 3.99 -27.65
CA LEU A 332 5.59 3.44 -26.32
C LEU A 332 6.85 3.48 -25.46
N GLU A 333 8.01 3.11 -26.02
CA GLU A 333 9.30 3.21 -25.33
C GLU A 333 9.61 4.66 -24.92
N ALA A 334 9.37 5.63 -25.80
CA ALA A 334 9.51 7.05 -25.46
C ALA A 334 8.55 7.49 -24.34
N ALA A 335 7.29 7.05 -24.37
CA ALA A 335 6.31 7.37 -23.34
C ALA A 335 6.65 6.73 -21.98
N ILE A 336 7.22 5.52 -21.97
CA ILE A 336 7.72 4.84 -20.78
C ILE A 336 8.90 5.64 -20.20
N ALA A 337 9.89 5.97 -21.02
CA ALA A 337 11.06 6.74 -20.57
C ALA A 337 10.65 8.09 -19.96
N GLU A 338 9.70 8.80 -20.58
CA GLU A 338 9.19 10.07 -20.05
C GLU A 338 8.41 9.87 -18.74
N ALA A 339 7.68 8.76 -18.60
CA ALA A 339 6.98 8.42 -17.35
C ALA A 339 7.95 8.05 -16.23
N GLU A 340 9.01 7.30 -16.53
CA GLU A 340 10.09 6.96 -15.61
C GLU A 340 10.82 8.22 -15.14
N GLU A 341 11.22 9.11 -16.06
CA GLU A 341 11.88 10.39 -15.71
C GLU A 341 10.99 11.26 -14.81
N ARG A 342 9.71 11.42 -15.18
CA ARG A 342 8.74 12.16 -14.35
C ARG A 342 8.56 11.51 -12.98
N GLY A 343 8.53 10.18 -12.91
CA GLY A 343 8.46 9.41 -11.66
C GLY A 343 9.69 9.62 -10.79
N GLU A 344 10.89 9.53 -11.36
CA GLU A 344 12.15 9.76 -10.65
C GLU A 344 12.24 11.18 -10.10
N LEU A 345 11.82 12.19 -10.86
CA LEU A 345 11.82 13.58 -10.41
C LEU A 345 10.86 13.77 -9.22
N ALA A 346 9.68 13.16 -9.27
CA ALA A 346 8.72 13.21 -8.14
C ALA A 346 9.27 12.50 -6.89
N LEU A 347 9.97 11.37 -7.05
CA LEU A 347 10.63 10.68 -5.94
C LEU A 347 11.77 11.53 -5.34
N LYS A 348 12.60 12.15 -6.19
CA LYS A 348 13.67 13.05 -5.75
C LYS A 348 13.11 14.23 -4.94
N ASP A 349 12.02 14.85 -5.39
CA ASP A 349 11.36 15.94 -4.67
C ASP A 349 10.77 15.47 -3.33
N ALA A 350 10.10 14.31 -3.30
CA ALA A 350 9.58 13.73 -2.07
C ALA A 350 10.69 13.40 -1.05
N HIS A 351 11.80 12.82 -1.51
CA HIS A 351 12.98 12.56 -0.67
C HIS A 351 13.60 13.85 -0.13
N ALA A 352 13.79 14.86 -0.97
CA ALA A 352 14.29 16.17 -0.53
C ALA A 352 13.35 16.78 0.53
N LYS A 353 12.03 16.63 0.37
CA LYS A 353 11.07 17.12 1.36
C LYS A 353 11.13 16.34 2.67
N GLN A 354 11.34 15.03 2.60
CA GLN A 354 11.54 14.19 3.77
C GLN A 354 12.80 14.62 4.54
N GLU A 355 13.92 14.81 3.85
CA GLU A 355 15.18 15.27 4.45
C GLU A 355 15.02 16.64 5.13
N GLU A 356 14.30 17.58 4.50
CA GLU A 356 14.00 18.89 5.08
C GLU A 356 13.19 18.78 6.38
N LEU A 357 12.16 17.92 6.40
CA LEU A 357 11.33 17.68 7.57
C LEU A 357 12.09 16.97 8.70
N GLU A 358 12.93 15.99 8.36
CA GLU A 358 13.81 15.33 9.32
C GLU A 358 14.79 16.33 9.94
N ALA A 359 15.42 17.19 9.13
CA ALA A 359 16.29 18.26 9.62
C ALA A 359 15.53 19.25 10.53
N ALA A 360 14.31 19.64 10.17
CA ALA A 360 13.46 20.50 11.01
C ALA A 360 13.11 19.82 12.34
N LEU A 361 12.78 18.54 12.33
CA LEU A 361 12.52 17.75 13.54
C LEU A 361 13.75 17.68 14.45
N GLN A 362 14.94 17.47 13.88
CA GLN A 362 16.19 17.45 14.66
C GLN A 362 16.49 18.82 15.28
N ARG A 363 16.29 19.92 14.55
CA ARG A 363 16.41 21.28 15.12
C ARG A 363 15.44 21.50 16.27
N ALA A 364 14.16 21.13 16.10
CA ALA A 364 13.15 21.26 17.15
C ALA A 364 13.49 20.44 18.40
N LYS A 365 14.03 19.22 18.23
CA LYS A 365 14.53 18.40 19.35
C LYS A 365 15.69 19.08 20.09
N GLN A 366 16.64 19.66 19.35
CA GLN A 366 17.76 20.41 19.93
C GLN A 366 17.29 21.66 20.70
N ASP A 367 16.33 22.40 20.13
CA ASP A 367 15.73 23.58 20.77
C ASP A 367 15.01 23.21 22.07
N MET A 368 14.22 22.13 22.06
CA MET A 368 13.56 21.61 23.26
C MET A 368 14.58 21.21 24.34
N ALA A 369 15.65 20.49 23.95
CA ALA A 369 16.73 20.15 24.87
C ALA A 369 17.44 21.40 25.43
N GLY A 370 17.57 22.46 24.64
CA GLY A 370 18.07 23.76 25.07
C GLY A 370 17.15 24.45 26.08
N GLN A 371 15.84 24.44 25.84
CA GLN A 371 14.84 24.99 26.77
C GLN A 371 14.86 24.25 28.11
N LEU A 372 14.91 22.91 28.10
CA LEU A 372 15.00 22.10 29.31
C LEU A 372 16.23 22.46 30.16
N ARG A 373 17.39 22.67 29.53
CA ARG A 373 18.60 23.14 30.23
C ARG A 373 18.39 24.52 30.89
N LYS A 374 17.82 25.48 30.16
CA LYS A 374 17.49 26.82 30.70
C LYS A 374 16.51 26.75 31.88
N TYR A 375 15.49 25.88 31.80
CA TYR A 375 14.55 25.65 32.89
C TYR A 375 15.24 25.06 34.12
N GLN A 376 16.16 24.11 33.93
CA GLN A 376 16.94 23.54 35.03
C GLN A 376 17.86 24.58 35.68
N GLU A 377 18.52 25.43 34.89
CA GLU A 377 19.34 26.53 35.39
C GLU A 377 18.51 27.52 36.21
N LEU A 378 17.33 27.91 35.71
CA LEU A 378 16.41 28.80 36.42
C LEU A 378 15.91 28.18 37.73
N LEU A 379 15.60 26.88 37.72
CA LEU A 379 15.23 26.15 38.93
C LEU A 379 16.38 26.17 39.95
N ASN A 380 17.63 25.96 39.51
CA ASN A 380 18.79 26.02 40.40
C ASN A 380 18.95 27.41 41.02
N VAL A 381 18.77 28.48 40.25
CA VAL A 381 18.77 29.87 40.77
C VAL A 381 17.64 30.08 41.78
N LYS A 382 16.44 29.59 41.49
CA LYS A 382 15.30 29.67 42.42
C LYS A 382 15.60 28.97 43.74
N LEU A 383 16.19 27.78 43.70
CA LEU A 383 16.59 27.04 44.89
C LEU A 383 17.67 27.80 45.69
N ALA A 384 18.65 28.42 45.02
CA ALA A 384 19.65 29.26 45.68
C ALA A 384 18.99 30.47 46.37
N LEU A 385 18.07 31.15 45.70
CA LEU A 385 17.30 32.26 46.27
C LEU A 385 16.43 31.83 47.45
N ASP A 386 15.80 30.66 47.41
CA ASP A 386 15.04 30.13 48.56
C ASP A 386 15.95 29.93 49.78
N VAL A 387 17.17 29.43 49.56
CA VAL A 387 18.18 29.27 50.62
C VAL A 387 18.57 30.65 51.16
N GLU A 388 18.85 31.63 50.30
CA GLU A 388 19.15 33.00 50.72
C GLU A 388 18.01 33.60 51.55
N ILE A 389 16.76 33.49 51.09
CA ILE A 389 15.58 33.96 51.84
C ILE A 389 15.47 33.25 53.19
N ALA A 390 15.72 31.94 53.25
CA ALA A 390 15.73 31.21 54.51
C ALA A 390 16.85 31.70 55.44
N THR A 391 18.04 32.01 54.92
CA THR A 391 19.13 32.60 55.70
C THR A 391 18.81 34.01 56.19
N TYR A 392 18.22 34.87 55.34
CA TYR A 392 17.79 36.21 55.73
C TYR A 392 16.71 36.16 56.81
N ARG A 393 15.71 35.26 56.68
CA ARG A 393 14.69 35.01 57.72
C ARG A 393 15.34 34.60 59.05
N LYS A 394 16.30 33.67 59.02
CA LYS A 394 17.02 33.23 60.23
C LYS A 394 17.84 34.36 60.86
N LEU A 395 18.44 35.24 60.07
CA LEU A 395 19.18 36.40 60.57
C LEU A 395 18.24 37.43 61.22
N LEU A 396 17.08 37.67 60.60
CA LEU A 396 16.01 38.51 61.13
C LEU A 396 15.42 37.95 62.43
N GLU A 397 15.14 36.65 62.49
CA GLU A 397 14.73 35.95 63.71
C GLU A 397 15.81 36.04 64.81
N GLY A 398 17.09 36.01 64.44
CA GLY A 398 18.23 36.23 65.34
C GLY A 398 18.34 37.66 65.87
N GLU A 399 18.04 38.67 65.04
CA GLU A 399 17.93 40.09 65.45
C GLU A 399 16.69 40.33 66.31
N GLU A 400 15.54 39.74 65.97
CA GLU A 400 14.35 39.73 66.83
C GLU A 400 14.66 39.05 68.17
N SER A 401 15.49 38.00 68.20
CA SER A 401 15.96 37.36 69.44
C SER A 401 16.91 38.25 70.25
N ARG A 402 17.63 39.19 69.61
CA ARG A 402 18.45 40.22 70.31
C ARG A 402 17.61 41.38 70.82
N LEU A 403 16.60 41.81 70.06
CA LEU A 403 15.62 42.83 70.46
C LEU A 403 14.61 42.30 71.49
N ALA A 404 14.38 40.99 71.51
CA ALA A 404 13.59 40.25 72.49
C ALA A 404 14.46 39.60 73.60
N GLY A 405 15.65 40.16 73.87
CA GLY A 405 16.27 40.07 75.19
C GLY A 405 15.88 41.35 75.95
N ASP A 406 14.93 41.33 76.88
CA ASP A 406 14.90 40.40 78.00
C ASP A 406 13.47 39.95 78.37
N GLY A 407 13.25 38.63 78.42
CA GLY A 407 12.10 38.01 79.07
C GLY A 407 11.14 37.22 78.17
N VAL A 408 11.47 35.95 77.91
CA VAL A 408 10.73 34.74 78.36
C VAL A 408 11.06 33.54 77.44
N GLY A 409 11.70 32.54 78.04
CA GLY A 409 11.30 31.14 77.90
C GLY A 409 11.64 30.41 76.59
N ALA A 410 12.73 29.67 76.62
CA ALA A 410 13.01 28.57 75.71
C ALA A 410 11.82 27.60 75.60
N VAL A 411 11.47 27.22 74.38
CA VAL A 411 10.86 25.92 74.09
C VAL A 411 11.68 25.27 72.99
N ASN A 412 12.57 24.38 73.41
CA ASN A 412 13.19 23.40 72.54
C ASN A 412 12.08 22.48 72.01
N ILE A 413 11.77 22.57 70.72
CA ILE A 413 11.09 21.49 70.01
C ILE A 413 12.17 20.78 69.20
N SER A 414 12.70 19.71 69.79
CA SER A 414 13.43 18.67 69.09
C SER A 414 12.49 18.04 68.04
N ALA A 415 12.50 18.57 66.82
CA ALA A 415 12.00 17.86 65.66
C ALA A 415 13.20 17.28 64.94
N ALA A 416 13.40 15.97 65.11
CA ALA A 416 14.32 15.19 64.30
C ALA A 416 13.98 15.40 62.81
N LEU A 417 14.81 16.16 62.11
CA LEU A 417 14.86 16.14 60.66
C LEU A 417 15.64 14.89 60.27
N GLU A 418 14.95 13.75 60.29
CA GLU A 418 15.37 12.63 59.45
C GLU A 418 15.37 13.14 58.01
N LEU A 419 16.57 13.21 57.42
CA LEU A 419 16.72 13.24 55.98
C LEU A 419 16.05 11.99 55.42
N PRO A 420 15.01 12.09 54.57
CA PRO A 420 14.77 11.02 53.65
C PRO A 420 15.89 11.11 52.62
N SER A 421 16.82 10.16 52.69
CA SER A 421 17.59 9.69 51.54
C SER A 421 16.61 9.17 50.49
N SER A 422 15.83 10.05 49.87
CA SER A 422 15.07 9.72 48.68
C SER A 422 16.04 9.86 47.52
N GLN A 423 16.73 8.76 47.28
CA GLN A 423 17.23 8.39 45.98
C GLN A 423 16.07 8.61 44.99
N ALA A 424 16.08 9.77 44.31
CA ALA A 424 15.17 10.05 43.20
C ALA A 424 15.54 9.08 42.07
N GLN A 425 14.99 7.88 42.17
CA GLN A 425 14.97 6.90 41.11
C GLN A 425 14.00 7.44 40.04
N TRP A 426 14.53 8.31 39.18
CA TRP A 426 13.89 8.56 37.90
C TRP A 426 13.83 7.22 37.13
N PRO A 427 12.72 6.90 36.45
CA PRO A 427 12.62 5.67 35.70
C PRO A 427 13.70 5.68 34.61
N ARG A 428 14.71 4.81 34.74
CA ARG A 428 15.58 4.39 33.63
C ARG A 428 14.73 3.64 32.61
N LYS A 429 13.90 4.34 31.86
CA LYS A 429 13.11 3.78 30.75
C LYS A 429 13.09 4.68 29.50
N ALA A 430 14.09 5.53 29.32
CA ALA A 430 14.23 6.33 28.10
C ALA A 430 15.66 6.37 27.53
N VAL A 431 16.52 5.40 27.88
CA VAL A 431 17.87 5.27 27.31
C VAL A 431 18.14 3.86 26.75
N GLN A 432 17.13 2.98 26.66
CA GLN A 432 17.26 1.65 26.04
C GLN A 432 16.52 1.45 24.73
N GLU A 433 15.83 2.47 24.21
CA GLU A 433 15.32 2.50 22.84
C GLU A 433 16.18 3.42 21.98
N GLY A 434 17.49 3.16 22.02
CA GLY A 434 18.48 3.61 21.05
C GLY A 434 18.98 2.42 20.24
N ARG A 435 18.07 1.53 19.81
CA ARG A 435 18.38 0.47 18.86
C ARG A 435 17.36 0.48 17.73
N LEU A 436 17.92 0.73 16.55
CA LEU A 436 17.45 0.30 15.24
C LEU A 436 16.16 0.97 14.76
N TRP A 437 16.32 2.08 14.04
CA TRP A 437 16.00 2.15 12.62
C TRP A 437 17.12 2.91 11.91
#